data_AF-A0A3S5I642-F1
#
_entry.id   AF-A0A3S5I642-F1
#
_cell.length_a   1.000
_cell.length_b   1.000
_cell.length_c   1.000
_cell.angle_alpha   90.00
_cell.angle_beta   90.00
_cell.angle_gamma   90.00
#
_symmetry.space_group_name_H-M   'P 1'
#
loop_
_entity.id
_entity.type
_entity.pdbx_description
1 polymer ?
#
loop_
_entity_poly.entity_id
_entity_poly.type
_entity_poly.pdbx_seq_one_letter_code
_entity_poly.pdbx_strand_id
1 'polypeptide(L)'
;MALILIFGFASSLAKVRDIIKQDDAVLSKSAIAEEIELGEVVTKELQASFGHAELLAFVLDNSDRYEFALGRTYVAGFVSFVPRVIWPGKPLGGGPMLANIVAPGSYKLGSKEGNSSLTTGVVIESYLNFGFVGVFVFAIIHGFLIYKVTCFGHRLTKTTDIALFLLTTNFLSMTIVNAEFLGAFSAFMFVAVIIYFFNNVRIRG
;
A
#
# COMPACT_ATOMS: atom_id res chain seq x y z
N MET A 1 -11.90 20.15 -0.27
CA MET A 1 -10.85 19.65 0.67
C MET A 1 -10.69 20.56 1.89
N ALA A 2 -10.53 21.88 1.73
CA ALA A 2 -10.46 22.83 2.86
C ALA A 2 -11.69 22.79 3.81
N LEU A 3 -12.90 22.58 3.27
CA LEU A 3 -14.13 22.49 4.07
C LEU A 3 -14.14 21.28 5.02
N ILE A 4 -13.62 20.12 4.61
CA ILE A 4 -13.58 18.91 5.45
C ILE A 4 -12.60 19.11 6.62
N LEU A 5 -11.48 19.79 6.38
CA LEU A 5 -10.49 20.14 7.40
C LEU A 5 -11.05 21.15 8.42
N ILE A 6 -11.82 22.14 7.96
CA ILE A 6 -12.45 23.14 8.83
C ILE A 6 -13.55 22.52 9.68
N PHE A 7 -14.41 21.65 9.11
CA PHE A 7 -15.44 20.95 9.87
C PHE A 7 -14.85 19.93 10.85
N GLY A 8 -13.80 19.20 10.47
CA GLY A 8 -13.07 18.28 11.34
C GLY A 8 -12.46 19.01 12.55
N PHE A 9 -11.75 20.12 12.30
CA PHE A 9 -11.12 20.91 13.34
C PHE A 9 -12.14 21.60 14.28
N ALA A 10 -13.22 22.16 13.73
CA ALA A 10 -14.30 22.75 14.52
C ALA A 10 -15.05 21.72 15.37
N SER A 11 -15.23 20.50 14.87
CA SER A 11 -15.86 19.40 15.62
C SER A 11 -14.99 18.89 16.77
N SER A 12 -13.66 18.88 16.60
CA SER A 12 -12.69 18.56 17.65
C SER A 12 -12.71 19.64 18.75
N LEU A 13 -12.69 20.92 18.38
CA LEU A 13 -12.77 22.03 19.35
C LEU A 13 -14.08 22.06 20.15
N ALA A 14 -15.21 21.72 19.52
CA ALA A 14 -16.50 21.62 20.20
C ALA A 14 -16.53 20.50 21.26
N LYS A 15 -15.92 19.35 20.94
CA LYS A 15 -15.81 18.23 21.88
C LYS A 15 -14.80 18.47 23.00
N VAL A 16 -13.66 19.11 22.71
CA VAL A 16 -12.69 19.53 23.72
C VAL A 16 -13.36 20.47 24.73
N ARG A 17 -14.19 21.41 24.27
CA ARG A 17 -14.98 22.29 25.16
C ARG A 17 -15.97 21.52 26.03
N ASP A 18 -16.58 20.46 25.50
CA ASP A 18 -17.57 19.66 26.23
C ASP A 18 -16.89 18.69 27.23
N ILE A 19 -15.68 18.21 26.93
CA ILE A 19 -14.81 17.43 27.82
C ILE A 19 -14.29 18.28 28.98
N ILE A 20 -13.91 19.54 28.73
CA ILE A 20 -13.47 20.50 29.77
C ILE A 20 -14.58 20.81 30.79
N LYS A 21 -15.85 20.57 30.45
CA LYS A 21 -16.99 20.82 31.36
C LYS A 21 -17.32 19.66 32.30
N GLN A 22 -16.60 18.53 32.23
CA GLN A 22 -16.93 17.32 33.00
C GLN A 22 -15.74 16.89 33.90
N ASP A 23 -15.88 17.11 35.21
CA ASP A 23 -14.94 16.73 36.29
C ASP A 23 -14.97 15.20 36.53
N ASP A 24 -13.90 14.49 36.94
CA ASP A 24 -12.48 14.61 36.66
C ASP A 24 -11.79 13.26 36.98
N ALA A 25 -10.59 13.03 36.44
CA ALA A 25 -9.57 12.05 36.83
C ALA A 25 -9.48 10.65 36.18
N VAL A 26 -10.56 9.88 35.94
CA VAL A 26 -10.42 8.47 35.44
C VAL A 26 -10.81 8.29 33.98
N LEU A 27 -11.88 8.95 33.52
CA LEU A 27 -12.28 8.98 32.10
C LEU A 27 -11.38 9.87 31.25
N SER A 28 -10.68 10.84 31.87
CA SER A 28 -9.85 11.80 31.14
C SER A 28 -8.58 11.17 30.58
N LYS A 29 -7.88 10.31 31.32
CA LYS A 29 -6.63 9.71 30.82
C LYS A 29 -6.84 8.75 29.66
N SER A 30 -7.88 7.91 29.69
CA SER A 30 -8.16 6.97 28.59
C SER A 30 -8.72 7.68 27.36
N ALA A 31 -9.60 8.67 27.53
CA ALA A 31 -10.11 9.46 26.41
C ALA A 31 -9.03 10.34 25.77
N ILE A 32 -8.16 10.95 26.59
CA ILE A 32 -7.00 11.72 26.09
C ILE A 32 -5.99 10.78 25.40
N ALA A 33 -5.75 9.58 25.93
CA ALA A 33 -4.87 8.61 25.29
C ALA A 33 -5.43 8.14 23.93
N GLU A 34 -6.73 7.87 23.84
CA GLU A 34 -7.42 7.48 22.60
C GLU A 34 -7.39 8.63 21.57
N GLU A 35 -7.54 9.88 22.00
CA GLU A 35 -7.46 11.05 21.11
C GLU A 35 -6.02 11.33 20.63
N ILE A 36 -5.01 11.14 21.50
CA ILE A 36 -3.60 11.21 21.13
C ILE A 36 -3.28 10.09 20.13
N GLU A 37 -3.71 8.86 20.38
CA GLU A 37 -3.49 7.73 19.47
C GLU A 37 -4.17 7.96 18.12
N LEU A 38 -5.42 8.46 18.12
CA LEU A 38 -6.11 8.84 16.89
C LEU A 38 -5.38 9.96 16.15
N GLY A 39 -4.88 10.97 16.86
CA GLY A 39 -4.09 12.06 16.29
C GLY A 39 -2.77 11.57 15.67
N GLU A 40 -2.07 10.65 16.34
CA GLU A 40 -0.86 10.00 15.82
C GLU A 40 -1.15 9.17 14.57
N VAL A 41 -2.23 8.39 14.58
CA VAL A 41 -2.67 7.62 13.40
C VAL A 41 -2.98 8.56 12.23
N VAL A 42 -3.77 9.61 12.46
CA VAL A 42 -4.16 10.57 11.41
C VAL A 42 -2.94 11.30 10.86
N THR A 43 -2.02 11.76 11.71
CA THR A 43 -0.81 12.46 11.26
C THR A 43 0.12 11.54 10.46
N LYS A 44 0.26 10.27 10.87
CA LYS A 44 1.03 9.27 10.14
C LYS A 44 0.44 8.96 8.76
N GLU A 45 -0.88 8.78 8.65
CA GLU A 45 -1.57 8.54 7.38
C GLU A 45 -1.49 9.77 6.45
N LEU A 46 -1.59 10.98 7.01
CA LEU A 46 -1.38 12.21 6.26
C LEU A 46 0.05 12.29 5.72
N GLN A 47 1.06 12.09 6.56
CA GLN A 47 2.46 12.08 6.12
C GLN A 47 2.72 11.04 5.04
N ALA A 48 2.16 9.84 5.17
CA ALA A 48 2.27 8.78 4.16
C ALA A 48 1.60 9.19 2.83
N SER A 49 0.46 9.86 2.88
CA SER A 49 -0.23 10.37 1.69
C SER A 49 0.54 11.51 1.00
N PHE A 50 1.10 12.44 1.78
CA PHE A 50 1.95 13.51 1.24
C PHE A 50 3.24 12.95 0.63
N GLY A 51 3.84 11.93 1.24
CA GLY A 51 5.04 11.28 0.71
C GLY A 51 4.84 10.70 -0.69
N HIS A 52 3.72 10.03 -0.96
CA HIS A 52 3.44 9.51 -2.29
C HIS A 52 3.17 10.63 -3.31
N ALA A 53 2.50 11.72 -2.91
CA ALA A 53 2.28 12.86 -3.79
C ALA A 53 3.60 13.57 -4.16
N GLU A 54 4.50 13.76 -3.19
CA GLU A 54 5.83 14.32 -3.40
C GLU A 54 6.69 13.43 -4.31
N LEU A 55 6.68 12.12 -4.08
CA LEU A 55 7.39 11.16 -4.93
C LEU A 55 6.83 11.14 -6.35
N LEU A 56 5.51 11.22 -6.52
CA LEU A 56 4.90 11.32 -7.84
C LEU A 56 5.34 12.60 -8.55
N ALA A 57 5.26 13.76 -7.90
CA ALA A 57 5.72 15.03 -8.47
C ALA A 57 7.20 14.96 -8.87
N PHE A 58 8.06 14.41 -8.00
CA PHE A 58 9.47 14.22 -8.29
C PHE A 58 9.71 13.38 -9.54
N VAL A 59 8.99 12.26 -9.66
CA VAL A 59 9.12 11.32 -10.79
C VAL A 59 8.62 11.94 -12.11
N LEU A 60 7.61 12.80 -12.06
CA LEU A 60 7.12 13.56 -13.21
C LEU A 60 8.15 14.62 -13.66
N ASP A 61 8.66 15.40 -12.71
CA ASP A 61 9.61 16.50 -12.97
C ASP A 61 10.98 16.01 -13.46
N ASN A 62 11.33 14.76 -13.17
CA ASN A 62 12.60 14.14 -13.56
C ASN A 62 12.41 13.00 -14.58
N SER A 63 11.30 13.01 -15.33
CA SER A 63 10.98 11.96 -16.32
C SER A 63 11.99 11.83 -17.46
N ASP A 64 12.84 12.84 -17.67
CA ASP A 64 13.96 12.84 -18.61
C ASP A 64 15.23 12.15 -18.07
N ARG A 65 15.29 11.84 -16.77
CA ARG A 65 16.49 11.33 -16.09
C ARG A 65 16.55 9.82 -15.89
N TYR A 66 15.52 9.09 -16.34
CA TYR A 66 15.48 7.64 -16.22
C TYR A 66 14.72 7.01 -17.38
N GLU A 67 14.95 5.72 -17.59
CA GLU A 67 14.21 4.93 -18.57
C GLU A 67 13.01 4.25 -17.92
N PHE A 68 11.92 4.14 -18.68
CA PHE A 68 10.75 3.37 -18.25
C PHE A 68 11.12 1.90 -18.00
N ALA A 69 10.57 1.33 -16.93
CA ALA A 69 10.83 -0.06 -16.55
C ALA A 69 10.17 -1.09 -17.46
N LEU A 70 9.20 -0.68 -18.29
CA LEU A 70 8.53 -1.52 -19.30
C LEU A 70 8.00 -2.84 -18.74
N GLY A 71 7.47 -2.82 -17.52
CA GLY A 71 6.87 -3.96 -16.84
C GLY A 71 7.82 -4.76 -15.95
N ARG A 72 9.12 -4.44 -15.90
CA ARG A 72 10.11 -5.19 -15.09
C ARG A 72 9.74 -5.25 -13.61
N THR A 73 9.15 -4.19 -13.06
CA THR A 73 8.78 -4.16 -11.63
C THR A 73 7.58 -5.08 -11.34
N TYR A 74 6.63 -5.20 -12.27
CA TYR A 74 5.53 -6.15 -12.15
C TYR A 74 6.02 -7.59 -12.30
N VAL A 75 6.91 -7.86 -13.25
CA VAL A 75 7.54 -9.18 -13.40
C VAL A 75 8.24 -9.59 -12.11
N ALA A 76 8.94 -8.67 -11.43
CA ALA A 76 9.60 -8.95 -10.16
C ALA A 76 8.63 -9.52 -9.12
N GLY A 77 7.38 -9.05 -9.07
CA GLY A 77 6.32 -9.58 -8.21
C GLY A 77 6.03 -11.05 -8.48
N PHE A 78 5.87 -11.43 -9.74
CA PHE A 78 5.58 -12.82 -10.14
C PHE A 78 6.76 -13.76 -9.95
N VAL A 79 8.00 -13.27 -9.98
CA VAL A 79 9.20 -14.11 -9.82
C VAL A 79 9.82 -13.97 -8.43
N SER A 80 9.11 -13.35 -7.48
CA SER A 80 9.65 -13.04 -6.16
C SER A 80 10.14 -14.28 -5.41
N PHE A 81 9.45 -15.41 -5.59
CA PHE A 81 9.77 -16.70 -4.98
C PHE A 81 11.06 -17.35 -5.51
N VAL A 82 11.61 -16.91 -6.64
CA VAL A 82 12.85 -17.46 -7.19
C VAL A 82 14.05 -16.88 -6.41
N PRO A 83 14.85 -17.69 -5.70
CA PRO A 83 16.00 -17.19 -4.95
C PRO A 83 17.04 -16.55 -5.87
N ARG A 84 17.69 -15.49 -5.40
CA ARG A 84 18.75 -14.79 -6.17
C ARG A 84 20.00 -15.64 -6.42
N VAL A 85 20.19 -16.73 -5.66
CA VAL A 85 21.27 -17.70 -5.91
C VAL A 85 21.06 -18.41 -7.26
N ILE A 86 19.79 -18.69 -7.62
CA ILE A 86 19.43 -19.36 -8.87
C ILE A 86 19.35 -18.34 -10.02
N TRP A 87 18.82 -17.14 -9.74
CA TRP A 87 18.71 -16.07 -10.72
C TRP A 87 19.28 -14.74 -10.17
N PRO A 88 20.59 -14.51 -10.32
CA PRO A 88 21.23 -13.29 -9.80
C PRO A 88 20.66 -12.01 -10.43
N GLY A 89 20.39 -12.05 -11.74
CA GLY A 89 19.84 -10.93 -12.52
C GLY A 89 18.32 -10.75 -12.43
N LYS A 90 17.64 -11.37 -11.45
CA LYS A 90 16.20 -11.21 -11.26
C LYS A 90 15.83 -9.73 -11.10
N PRO A 91 14.78 -9.23 -11.79
CA PRO A 91 14.38 -7.84 -11.71
C PRO A 91 14.08 -7.39 -10.27
N LEU A 92 14.28 -6.11 -10.03
CA LEU A 92 13.90 -5.43 -8.79
C LEU A 92 12.48 -4.88 -8.94
N GLY A 93 11.79 -4.70 -7.82
CA GLY A 93 10.51 -4.00 -7.82
C GLY A 93 10.68 -2.47 -7.98
N GLY A 94 9.57 -1.75 -7.97
CA GLY A 94 9.55 -0.31 -8.18
C GLY A 94 10.26 0.49 -7.08
N GLY A 95 10.36 -0.02 -5.87
CA GLY A 95 10.92 0.70 -4.73
C GLY A 95 12.42 0.90 -4.80
N PRO A 96 13.22 -0.14 -5.06
CA PRO A 96 14.65 0.00 -5.35
C PRO A 96 14.95 0.89 -6.56
N MET A 97 14.09 0.84 -7.59
CA MET A 97 14.21 1.70 -8.76
C MET A 97 13.98 3.16 -8.38
N LEU A 98 12.88 3.46 -7.68
CA LEU A 98 12.54 4.79 -7.23
C LEU A 98 13.60 5.37 -6.29
N ALA A 99 14.12 4.57 -5.37
CA ALA A 99 15.20 4.98 -4.46
C ALA A 99 16.44 5.44 -5.24
N ASN A 100 16.84 4.71 -6.29
CA ASN A 100 17.98 5.09 -7.13
C ASN A 100 17.69 6.27 -8.08
N ILE A 101 16.43 6.54 -8.41
CA ILE A 101 16.02 7.74 -9.16
C ILE A 101 16.13 8.98 -8.25
N VAL A 102 15.67 8.88 -7.01
CA VAL A 102 15.69 9.98 -6.02
C VAL A 102 17.12 10.25 -5.52
N ALA A 103 17.84 9.19 -5.16
CA ALA A 103 19.20 9.26 -4.65
C ALA A 103 20.05 8.16 -5.32
N PRO A 104 20.75 8.49 -6.43
CA PRO A 104 21.56 7.51 -7.15
C PRO A 104 22.57 6.80 -6.26
N GLY A 105 22.52 5.48 -6.24
CA GLY A 105 23.40 4.63 -5.43
C GLY A 105 22.90 4.37 -4.01
N SER A 106 21.71 4.85 -3.63
CA SER A 106 21.05 4.56 -2.35
C SER A 106 20.53 3.13 -2.21
N TYR A 107 20.37 2.42 -3.33
CA TYR A 107 20.07 0.99 -3.33
C TYR A 107 21.10 0.22 -4.15
N LYS A 108 21.90 -0.60 -3.47
CA LYS A 108 22.92 -1.47 -4.07
C LYS A 108 22.71 -2.92 -3.64
N LEU A 109 22.47 -3.78 -4.63
CA LEU A 109 22.27 -5.20 -4.39
C LEU A 109 23.51 -5.82 -3.72
N GLY A 110 23.35 -6.48 -2.58
CA GLY A 110 24.46 -7.13 -1.86
C GLY A 110 25.37 -6.19 -1.05
N SER A 111 25.06 -4.88 -1.01
CA SER A 111 25.74 -3.95 -0.12
C SER A 111 25.41 -4.27 1.35
N LYS A 112 26.43 -4.21 2.22
CA LYS A 112 26.27 -4.26 3.68
C LYS A 112 25.91 -2.90 4.29
N GLU A 113 26.09 -1.83 3.52
CA GLU A 113 25.71 -0.47 3.87
C GLU A 113 24.24 -0.25 3.50
N GLY A 114 23.50 0.48 4.34
CA GLY A 114 22.05 0.57 4.35
C GLY A 114 21.42 0.76 2.96
N ASN A 115 20.58 -0.20 2.57
CA ASN A 115 19.73 -0.08 1.39
C ASN A 115 18.43 0.60 1.79
N SER A 116 18.10 1.71 1.15
CA SER A 116 16.80 2.36 1.28
C SER A 116 15.90 1.96 0.11
N SER A 117 14.65 1.60 0.41
CA SER A 117 13.61 1.39 -0.60
C SER A 117 12.49 2.38 -0.36
N LEU A 118 11.91 2.90 -1.43
CA LEU A 118 10.76 3.80 -1.36
C LEU A 118 9.50 3.07 -1.78
N THR A 119 8.39 3.42 -1.17
CA THR A 119 7.11 2.84 -1.55
C THR A 119 6.54 3.61 -2.73
N THR A 120 6.19 2.89 -3.79
CA THR A 120 5.66 3.48 -5.03
C THR A 120 4.15 3.61 -5.01
N GLY A 121 3.44 2.59 -4.52
CA GLY A 121 2.02 2.46 -4.80
C GLY A 121 1.75 2.23 -6.29
N VAL A 122 0.51 1.87 -6.63
CA VAL A 122 0.13 1.53 -8.01
C VAL A 122 0.34 2.68 -8.99
N VAL A 123 0.13 3.94 -8.57
CA VAL A 123 0.17 5.10 -9.47
C VAL A 123 1.59 5.41 -9.91
N ILE A 124 2.52 5.57 -8.96
CA ILE A 124 3.92 5.86 -9.27
C ILE A 124 4.52 4.67 -10.03
N GLU A 125 4.23 3.44 -9.62
CA GLU A 125 4.77 2.25 -10.29
C GLU A 125 4.26 2.12 -11.72
N SER A 126 2.98 2.42 -11.98
CA SER A 126 2.43 2.44 -13.35
C SER A 126 3.12 3.49 -14.22
N TYR A 127 3.38 4.67 -13.66
CA TYR A 127 4.12 5.72 -14.36
C TYR A 127 5.58 5.32 -14.63
N LEU A 128 6.29 4.77 -13.64
CA LEU A 128 7.67 4.30 -13.81
C LEU A 128 7.79 3.21 -14.88
N ASN A 129 6.74 2.41 -15.10
CA ASN A 129 6.78 1.36 -16.11
C ASN A 129 6.38 1.82 -17.52
N PHE A 130 5.38 2.70 -17.67
CA PHE A 130 4.81 3.02 -18.97
C PHE A 130 4.34 4.49 -19.11
N GLY A 131 4.80 5.37 -18.24
CA GLY A 131 4.38 6.78 -18.18
C GLY A 131 2.87 6.92 -17.95
N PHE A 132 2.29 7.99 -18.49
CA PHE A 132 0.85 8.25 -18.38
C PHE A 132 -0.02 7.14 -18.97
N VAL A 133 0.43 6.48 -20.04
CA VAL A 133 -0.28 5.35 -20.64
C VAL A 133 -0.47 4.23 -19.61
N GLY A 134 0.58 3.93 -18.83
CA GLY A 134 0.51 2.98 -17.73
C GLY A 134 -0.55 3.35 -16.70
N VAL A 135 -0.54 4.60 -16.24
CA VAL A 135 -1.50 5.09 -15.24
C VAL A 135 -2.95 4.89 -15.71
N PHE A 136 -3.27 5.27 -16.94
CA PHE A 136 -4.62 5.08 -17.49
C PHE A 136 -5.01 3.62 -17.64
N VAL A 137 -4.12 2.79 -18.20
CA VAL A 137 -4.38 1.36 -18.40
C VAL A 137 -4.59 0.67 -17.05
N PHE A 138 -3.73 0.92 -16.07
CA PHE A 138 -3.84 0.30 -14.75
C PHE A 138 -5.06 0.81 -13.98
N ALA A 139 -5.47 2.07 -14.13
CA ALA A 139 -6.72 2.56 -13.53
C ALA A 139 -7.95 1.82 -14.10
N ILE A 140 -8.00 1.58 -15.41
CA ILE A 140 -9.08 0.81 -16.04
C ILE A 140 -9.07 -0.64 -15.56
N ILE A 141 -7.91 -1.28 -15.56
CA ILE A 141 -7.76 -2.66 -15.07
C ILE A 141 -8.18 -2.77 -13.60
N HIS A 142 -7.75 -1.83 -12.77
CA HIS A 142 -8.05 -1.78 -11.35
C HIS A 142 -9.54 -1.63 -11.08
N GLY A 143 -10.21 -0.68 -11.76
CA GLY A 143 -11.66 -0.50 -11.67
C GLY A 143 -12.42 -1.74 -12.14
N PHE A 144 -11.98 -2.37 -13.23
CA PHE A 144 -12.55 -3.62 -13.71
C PHE A 144 -12.41 -4.77 -12.69
N LEU A 145 -11.23 -4.92 -12.08
CA LEU A 145 -10.99 -5.95 -11.06
C LEU A 145 -11.86 -5.75 -9.82
N ILE A 146 -11.97 -4.51 -9.32
CA ILE A 146 -12.88 -4.17 -8.21
C ILE A 146 -14.32 -4.54 -8.56
N TYR A 147 -14.80 -4.15 -9.75
CA TYR A 147 -16.14 -4.50 -10.20
C TYR A 147 -16.37 -6.02 -10.20
N LYS A 148 -15.43 -6.78 -10.77
CA LYS A 148 -15.51 -8.24 -10.84
C LYS A 148 -15.51 -8.90 -9.46
N VAL A 149 -14.65 -8.45 -8.56
CA VAL A 149 -14.56 -8.98 -7.19
C VAL A 149 -15.84 -8.68 -6.42
N THR A 150 -16.35 -7.46 -6.48
CA THR A 150 -17.61 -7.07 -5.82
C THR A 150 -18.80 -7.89 -6.33
N CYS A 151 -18.95 -8.04 -7.65
CA CYS A 151 -20.02 -8.86 -8.22
C CYS A 151 -19.93 -10.34 -7.81
N PHE A 152 -18.72 -10.87 -7.64
CA PHE A 152 -18.50 -12.23 -7.17
C PHE A 152 -18.83 -12.38 -5.68
N GLY A 153 -18.49 -11.39 -4.86
CA GLY A 153 -18.72 -11.38 -3.41
C GLY A 153 -20.17 -11.65 -2.99
N HIS A 154 -21.15 -11.15 -3.75
CA HIS A 154 -22.56 -11.35 -3.45
C HIS A 154 -23.06 -12.81 -3.53
N ARG A 155 -22.24 -13.73 -4.05
CA ARG A 155 -22.62 -15.13 -4.29
C ARG A 155 -21.91 -16.10 -3.36
N LEU A 156 -21.10 -15.59 -2.43
CA LEU A 156 -20.23 -16.42 -1.59
C LEU A 156 -20.96 -16.94 -0.37
N THR A 157 -20.84 -18.24 -0.13
CA THR A 157 -21.46 -18.93 1.01
C THR A 157 -20.44 -19.70 1.86
N LYS A 158 -19.28 -20.06 1.30
CA LYS A 158 -18.22 -20.78 2.00
C LYS A 158 -17.30 -19.81 2.73
N THR A 159 -16.95 -20.12 3.97
CA THR A 159 -16.03 -19.31 4.80
C THR A 159 -14.71 -19.01 4.10
N THR A 160 -14.15 -19.99 3.38
CA THR A 160 -12.87 -19.85 2.66
C THR A 160 -12.98 -18.86 1.50
N ASP A 161 -14.07 -18.90 0.76
CA ASP A 161 -14.30 -17.98 -0.35
C ASP A 161 -14.50 -16.56 0.17
N ILE A 162 -15.19 -16.40 1.31
CA ILE A 162 -15.35 -15.13 2.01
C ILE A 162 -13.99 -14.59 2.47
N ALA A 163 -13.14 -15.42 3.07
CA ALA A 163 -11.81 -15.01 3.51
C ALA A 163 -10.93 -14.55 2.33
N LEU A 164 -10.94 -15.29 1.21
CA LEU A 164 -10.23 -14.92 -0.01
C LEU A 164 -10.80 -13.63 -0.63
N PHE A 165 -12.11 -13.43 -0.58
CA PHE A 165 -12.76 -12.20 -1.02
C PHE A 165 -12.34 -10.98 -0.19
N LEU A 166 -12.31 -11.10 1.14
CA LEU A 166 -11.85 -10.03 2.03
C LEU A 166 -10.38 -9.70 1.80
N LEU A 167 -9.52 -10.72 1.67
CA LEU A 167 -8.11 -10.55 1.34
C LEU A 167 -7.92 -9.82 0.00
N THR A 168 -8.65 -10.25 -1.04
CA THR A 168 -8.57 -9.65 -2.38
C THR A 168 -9.09 -8.21 -2.38
N THR A 169 -10.16 -7.93 -1.65
CA THR A 169 -10.71 -6.58 -1.52
C THR A 169 -9.74 -5.66 -0.78
N ASN A 170 -9.12 -6.12 0.32
CA ASN A 170 -8.08 -5.36 1.01
C ASN A 170 -6.87 -5.07 0.11
N PHE A 171 -6.43 -6.09 -0.64
CA PHE A 171 -5.33 -5.95 -1.59
C PHE A 171 -5.64 -4.91 -2.67
N LEU A 172 -6.82 -4.99 -3.31
CA LEU A 172 -7.21 -4.06 -4.37
C LEU A 172 -7.49 -2.65 -3.84
N SER A 173 -8.09 -2.49 -2.66
CA SER A 173 -8.50 -1.15 -2.17
C SER A 173 -7.39 -0.39 -1.46
N MET A 174 -6.63 -1.06 -0.59
CA MET A 174 -5.68 -0.39 0.31
C MET A 174 -4.24 -0.75 -0.03
N THR A 175 -3.92 -2.04 -0.15
CA THR A 175 -2.53 -2.48 -0.25
C THR A 175 -1.89 -2.04 -1.56
N ILE A 176 -2.52 -2.29 -2.71
CA ILE A 176 -1.92 -1.98 -4.00
C ILE A 176 -1.76 -0.46 -4.22
N VAL A 177 -2.62 0.34 -3.59
CA VAL A 177 -2.56 1.81 -3.69
C VAL A 177 -1.38 2.38 -2.91
N ASN A 178 -1.08 1.80 -1.75
CA ASN A 178 -0.10 2.35 -0.80
C ASN A 178 1.21 1.57 -0.71
N ALA A 179 1.29 0.36 -1.28
CA ALA A 179 2.47 -0.49 -1.21
C ALA A 179 3.08 -0.71 -2.60
N GLU A 180 4.39 -0.97 -2.63
CA GLU A 180 5.08 -1.41 -3.84
C GLU A 180 4.51 -2.76 -4.31
N PHE A 181 4.31 -2.91 -5.63
CA PHE A 181 3.66 -4.09 -6.20
C PHE A 181 4.35 -5.40 -5.81
N LEU A 182 5.69 -5.45 -5.86
CA LEU A 182 6.46 -6.63 -5.49
C LEU A 182 6.12 -7.13 -4.07
N GLY A 183 6.16 -6.22 -3.09
CA GLY A 183 5.89 -6.53 -1.69
C GLY A 183 4.41 -6.88 -1.47
N ALA A 184 3.52 -6.04 -2.01
CA ALA A 184 2.08 -6.22 -1.91
C ALA A 184 1.64 -7.58 -2.48
N PHE A 185 2.07 -7.89 -3.71
CA PHE A 185 1.70 -9.11 -4.41
C PHE A 185 2.27 -10.35 -3.71
N SER A 186 3.53 -10.29 -3.24
CA SER A 186 4.14 -11.41 -2.53
C SER A 186 3.43 -11.73 -1.21
N ALA A 187 3.06 -10.70 -0.44
CA ALA A 187 2.29 -10.86 0.79
C ALA A 187 0.90 -11.44 0.52
N PHE A 188 0.20 -10.90 -0.50
CA PHE A 188 -1.10 -11.42 -0.93
C PHE A 188 -1.03 -12.90 -1.30
N MET A 189 -0.07 -13.29 -2.14
CA MET A 189 0.10 -14.69 -2.58
C MET A 189 0.41 -15.62 -1.41
N PHE A 190 1.28 -15.19 -0.49
CA PHE A 190 1.64 -15.98 0.68
C PHE A 190 0.42 -16.26 1.57
N VAL A 191 -0.38 -15.23 1.89
CA VAL A 191 -1.59 -15.38 2.71
C VAL A 191 -2.66 -16.18 1.99
N ALA A 192 -2.86 -15.96 0.69
CA ALA A 192 -3.83 -16.72 -0.11
C ALA A 192 -3.50 -18.23 -0.13
N VAL A 193 -2.22 -18.59 -0.27
CA VAL A 193 -1.75 -19.99 -0.22
C VAL A 193 -2.01 -20.59 1.16
N ILE A 194 -1.76 -19.85 2.24
CA ILE A 194 -2.04 -20.29 3.61
C ILE A 194 -3.53 -20.59 3.80
N ILE A 195 -4.41 -19.65 3.43
CA ILE A 195 -5.87 -19.83 3.54
C ILE A 195 -6.31 -21.07 2.76
N TYR A 196 -5.81 -21.24 1.53
CA TYR A 196 -6.14 -22.39 0.70
C TYR A 196 -5.61 -23.71 1.29
N PHE A 197 -4.38 -23.73 1.80
CA PHE A 197 -3.77 -24.91 2.40
C PHE A 197 -4.53 -25.37 3.64
N PHE A 198 -4.80 -24.48 4.59
CA PHE A 198 -5.52 -24.82 5.83
C PHE A 198 -6.98 -25.23 5.59
N ASN A 199 -7.62 -24.73 4.53
CA ASN A 199 -8.96 -25.19 4.15
C ASN A 199 -8.98 -26.63 3.60
N ASN A 200 -7.92 -27.04 2.90
CA ASN A 200 -7.86 -28.35 2.25
C ASN A 200 -7.20 -29.42 3.12
N VAL A 201 -6.34 -29.03 4.05
CA VAL A 201 -5.79 -29.93 5.07
C VAL A 201 -6.81 -30.06 6.19
N ARG A 202 -7.78 -30.94 5.97
CA ARG A 202 -8.60 -31.50 7.05
C ARG A 202 -7.62 -32.20 7.99
N ILE A 203 -7.28 -31.57 9.11
CA ILE A 203 -6.51 -32.23 10.18
C ILE A 203 -7.37 -33.42 10.59
N ARG A 204 -6.99 -34.61 10.11
CA ARG A 204 -7.52 -35.89 10.56
C ARG A 204 -7.01 -36.05 11.99
N GLY A 205 -7.74 -35.44 12.93
CA GLY A 205 -7.77 -35.83 14.33
C GLY A 205 -8.81 -36.90 14.53
#